data_AF-A0A9E2YQS9-F1
#
_entry.id   AF-A0A9E2YQS9-F1
#
_cell.length_a   1.000
_cell.length_b   1.000
_cell.length_c   1.000
_cell.angle_alpha   90.00
_cell.angle_beta   90.00
_cell.angle_gamma   90.00
#
_symmetry.space_group_name_H-M   'P 1'
#
loop_
_entity.id
_entity.type
_entity.pdbx_description
1 polymer ?
#
loop_
_entity_poly.entity_id
_entity_poly.type
_entity_poly.pdbx_seq_one_letter_code
_entity_poly.pdbx_strand_id
1 'polypeptide(L)'
;MRTAIGLILRVYAYLFHMILSLFLIGIALIADATGKPLKMDVLPWEGMKLNHWVLALGVLGILSVVLAITGLFRYLFPLWAFVVFVMLLRGFFLTPYSFNGNFDGAAWFTLGAFGAFLSSLAVIDRRNRVRPNKK
;
A
#
# COMPACT_ATOMS: atom_id res chain seq x y z
N MET A 1 6.39 14.03 -23.72
CA MET A 1 5.11 13.39 -23.29
C MET A 1 5.29 12.09 -22.49
N ARG A 2 6.20 11.17 -22.84
CA ARG A 2 6.38 9.87 -22.13
C ARG A 2 6.90 9.96 -20.67
N THR A 3 7.52 11.07 -20.29
CA THR A 3 8.01 11.36 -18.93
C THR A 3 6.93 11.87 -17.98
N ALA A 4 5.99 12.70 -18.46
CA ALA A 4 4.91 13.26 -17.65
C ALA A 4 3.98 12.17 -17.09
N ILE A 5 3.60 11.20 -17.92
CA ILE A 5 2.77 10.06 -17.49
C ILE A 5 3.49 9.25 -16.39
N GLY A 6 4.79 9.02 -16.53
CA GLY A 6 5.58 8.32 -15.52
C GLY A 6 5.68 9.08 -14.19
N LEU A 7 5.74 10.41 -14.25
CA LEU A 7 5.74 11.27 -13.06
C LEU A 7 4.39 11.25 -12.35
N ILE A 8 3.29 11.41 -13.10
CA ILE A 8 1.92 11.37 -12.58
C ILE A 8 1.65 10.03 -11.89
N LEU A 9 2.03 8.92 -12.51
CA LEU A 9 1.85 7.58 -11.95
C LEU A 9 2.65 7.36 -10.66
N ARG A 10 3.85 7.96 -10.54
CA ARG A 10 4.63 7.94 -9.29
C ARG A 10 3.97 8.76 -8.19
N VAL A 11 3.56 9.98 -8.52
CA VAL A 11 2.89 10.88 -7.58
C VAL A 11 1.61 10.24 -7.08
N TYR A 12 0.82 9.64 -7.96
CA TYR A 12 -0.36 8.86 -7.61
C TYR A 12 -0.02 7.72 -6.64
N ALA A 13 0.99 6.89 -6.95
CA ALA A 13 1.38 5.77 -6.10
C ALA A 13 1.86 6.22 -4.72
N TYR A 14 2.64 7.30 -4.67
CA TYR A 14 3.13 7.87 -3.41
C TYR A 14 2.01 8.45 -2.57
N LEU A 15 1.11 9.24 -3.18
CA LEU A 15 -0.05 9.79 -2.48
C LEU A 15 -0.98 8.69 -1.97
N PHE A 16 -1.28 7.68 -2.78
CA PHE A 16 -2.13 6.57 -2.38
C PHE A 16 -1.56 5.84 -1.14
N HIS A 17 -0.28 5.47 -1.19
CA HIS A 17 0.35 4.77 -0.07
C HIS A 17 0.57 5.68 1.14
N MET A 18 0.84 6.97 0.94
CA MET A 18 1.01 7.92 2.05
C MET A 18 -0.31 8.14 2.77
N ILE A 19 -1.41 8.38 2.05
CA ILE A 19 -2.75 8.52 2.62
C ILE A 19 -3.18 7.24 3.32
N LEU A 20 -2.99 6.08 2.69
CA LEU A 20 -3.29 4.78 3.30
C LEU A 20 -2.50 4.59 4.60
N SER A 21 -1.21 4.92 4.60
CA SER A 21 -0.35 4.78 5.77
C SER A 21 -0.78 5.70 6.91
N LEU A 22 -1.07 6.97 6.61
CA LEU A 22 -1.61 7.91 7.59
C LEU A 22 -2.96 7.45 8.15
N PHE A 23 -3.83 6.91 7.29
CA PHE A 23 -5.11 6.35 7.71
C PHE A 23 -4.91 5.19 8.69
N LEU A 24 -4.03 4.23 8.36
CA LEU A 24 -3.71 3.09 9.24
C LEU A 24 -3.15 3.54 10.60
N ILE A 25 -2.22 4.49 10.60
CA ILE A 25 -1.69 5.07 11.85
C ILE A 25 -2.81 5.75 12.63
N GLY A 26 -3.62 6.57 11.96
CA GLY A 26 -4.70 7.32 12.60
C GLY A 26 -5.70 6.41 13.31
N ILE A 27 -6.20 5.37 12.63
CA ILE A 27 -7.12 4.41 13.24
C ILE A 27 -6.47 3.62 14.39
N ALA A 28 -5.18 3.32 14.29
CA ALA A 28 -4.47 2.58 15.33
C ALA A 28 -4.25 3.41 16.60
N LEU A 29 -3.87 4.69 16.42
CA LEU A 29 -3.74 5.63 17.53
C LEU A 29 -5.08 5.90 18.22
N ILE A 30 -6.18 6.00 17.46
CA ILE A 30 -7.53 6.15 18.04
C ILE A 30 -7.92 4.91 18.84
N ALA A 31 -7.62 3.71 18.33
CA ALA A 31 -7.89 2.45 19.03
C ALA A 31 -7.10 2.34 20.35
N ASP A 32 -5.82 2.74 20.34
CA ASP A 32 -5.00 2.82 21.56
C ASP A 32 -5.56 3.86 22.55
N ALA A 33 -5.90 5.06 22.08
CA ALA A 33 -6.44 6.12 22.93
C ALA A 33 -7.79 5.76 23.57
N THR A 34 -8.61 4.96 22.88
CA THR A 34 -9.93 4.53 23.38
C THR A 34 -9.84 3.23 24.18
N GLY A 35 -8.69 2.54 24.18
CA GLY A 35 -8.50 1.22 24.79
C GLY A 35 -9.35 0.11 24.15
N LYS A 36 -9.91 0.36 22.97
CA LYS A 36 -10.77 -0.59 22.25
C LYS A 36 -10.00 -1.18 21.08
N PRO A 37 -9.76 -2.50 21.03
CA PRO A 37 -9.01 -3.10 19.94
C PRO A 37 -9.76 -2.92 18.62
N LEU A 38 -9.01 -2.68 17.54
CA LEU A 38 -9.56 -2.68 16.19
C LEU A 38 -10.22 -4.03 15.92
N LYS A 39 -11.38 -3.99 15.27
CA LYS A 39 -12.05 -5.16 14.71
C LYS A 39 -12.02 -4.99 13.19
N MET A 40 -11.04 -5.63 12.57
CA MET A 40 -10.93 -5.70 11.12
C MET A 40 -10.79 -7.16 10.73
N ASP A 41 -11.90 -7.74 10.28
CA ASP A 41 -11.96 -9.13 9.81
C ASP A 41 -11.13 -9.34 8.52
N VAL A 42 -10.67 -8.24 7.91
CA VAL A 42 -9.83 -8.18 6.71
C VAL A 42 -8.38 -8.61 7.00
N LEU A 43 -7.90 -8.49 8.24
CA LEU A 43 -6.52 -8.81 8.59
C LEU A 43 -6.45 -10.12 9.40
N PRO A 44 -5.39 -10.93 9.22
CA PRO A 44 -5.29 -12.25 9.85
C PRO A 44 -5.01 -12.20 11.36
N TRP A 45 -4.99 -11.01 11.95
CA TRP A 45 -4.67 -10.79 13.36
C TRP A 45 -5.88 -10.17 14.06
N GLU A 46 -6.06 -10.51 15.32
CA GLU A 46 -7.18 -10.04 16.13
C GLU A 46 -6.71 -9.33 17.42
N GLY A 47 -7.60 -8.55 18.02
CA GLY A 47 -7.39 -7.92 19.33
C GLY A 47 -6.26 -6.89 19.35
N MET A 48 -5.51 -6.83 20.45
CA MET A 48 -4.41 -5.86 20.62
C MET A 48 -3.24 -6.08 19.65
N LYS A 49 -3.06 -7.31 19.14
CA LYS A 49 -2.02 -7.61 18.15
C LYS A 49 -2.33 -6.95 16.81
N LEU A 50 -3.61 -6.94 16.42
CA LEU A 50 -4.05 -6.26 15.21
C LEU A 50 -3.67 -4.77 15.26
N ASN A 51 -3.86 -4.11 16.41
CA ASN A 51 -3.56 -2.69 16.52
C ASN A 51 -2.07 -2.38 16.29
N HIS A 52 -1.19 -3.15 16.92
CA HIS A 52 0.25 -3.01 16.74
C HIS A 52 0.68 -3.29 15.30
N TRP A 53 0.11 -4.32 14.64
CA TRP A 53 0.40 -4.62 13.25
C TRP A 53 -0.09 -3.53 12.30
N VAL A 54 -1.29 -2.98 12.52
CA VAL A 54 -1.84 -1.87 11.73
C VAL A 54 -0.95 -0.63 11.88
N LEU A 55 -0.52 -0.31 13.10
CA LEU A 55 0.39 0.79 13.35
C LEU A 55 1.76 0.56 12.69
N ALA A 56 2.32 -0.65 12.83
CA ALA A 56 3.57 -1.04 12.19
C ALA A 56 3.49 -0.97 10.66
N LEU A 57 2.38 -1.44 10.05
CA LEU A 57 2.14 -1.33 8.61
C LEU A 57 2.04 0.13 8.17
N GLY A 58 1.34 0.97 8.93
CA GLY A 58 1.29 2.40 8.66
C GLY A 58 2.68 3.06 8.68
N VAL A 59 3.49 2.77 9.71
CA VAL A 59 4.86 3.28 9.79
C VAL A 59 5.73 2.76 8.64
N LEU A 60 5.67 1.46 8.34
CA LEU A 60 6.40 0.86 7.23
C LEU A 60 6.01 1.47 5.87
N GLY A 61 4.74 1.82 5.69
CA GLY A 61 4.28 2.49 4.48
C GLY A 61 4.80 3.92 4.35
N ILE A 62 4.81 4.71 5.42
CA ILE A 62 5.46 6.03 5.42
C ILE A 62 6.95 5.89 5.10
N LEU A 63 7.65 5.00 5.79
CA LEU A 63 9.07 4.75 5.55
C LEU A 63 9.31 4.36 4.09
N SER A 64 8.48 3.48 3.53
CA SER A 64 8.59 3.06 2.13
C SER A 64 8.40 4.22 1.14
N VAL A 65 7.47 5.14 1.41
CA VAL A 65 7.27 6.35 0.59
C VAL A 65 8.45 7.31 0.74
N VAL A 66 8.94 7.57 1.95
CA VAL A 66 10.08 8.45 2.20
C VAL A 66 11.36 7.91 1.56
N LEU A 67 11.62 6.60 1.68
CA LEU A 67 12.75 5.93 1.03
C LEU A 67 12.62 5.96 -0.50
N ALA A 68 11.41 5.90 -1.04
CA ALA A 68 11.17 6.03 -2.48
C ALA A 68 11.43 7.45 -3.00
N ILE A 69 11.09 8.48 -2.21
CA ILE A 69 11.33 9.89 -2.54
C ILE A 69 12.82 10.23 -2.47
N THR A 70 13.49 9.80 -1.40
CA THR A 70 14.94 10.02 -1.20
C THR A 70 15.82 9.20 -2.14
N GLY A 71 15.25 8.17 -2.79
CA GLY A 71 15.96 7.32 -3.76
C GLY A 71 16.95 6.34 -3.13
N LEU A 72 17.01 6.25 -1.80
CA LEU A 72 17.95 5.40 -1.07
C LEU A 72 17.71 3.90 -1.31
N PHE A 73 16.43 3.48 -1.33
CA PHE A 73 16.03 2.08 -1.54
C PHE A 73 14.80 1.98 -2.47
N ARG A 74 15.04 2.09 -3.78
CA ARG A 74 13.94 2.12 -4.77
C ARG A 74 13.14 0.82 -4.91
N TYR A 75 13.69 -0.31 -4.48
CA TYR A 75 13.03 -1.63 -4.56
C TYR A 75 12.06 -1.89 -3.40
N LEU A 76 12.20 -1.14 -2.29
CA LEU A 76 11.38 -1.35 -1.10
C LEU A 76 9.92 -0.92 -1.33
N PHE A 77 9.71 0.16 -2.08
CA PHE A 77 8.39 0.67 -2.39
C PHE A 77 7.51 -0.28 -3.24
N PRO A 78 7.99 -0.88 -4.34
CA PRO A 78 7.23 -1.91 -5.06
C PRO A 78 6.96 -3.15 -4.22
N LEU A 79 7.91 -3.57 -3.37
CA LEU A 79 7.69 -4.68 -2.45
C LEU A 79 6.58 -4.35 -1.44
N TRP A 80 6.61 -3.14 -0.89
CA TRP A 80 5.56 -2.63 0.00
C TRP A 80 4.19 -2.59 -0.69
N ALA A 81 4.13 -2.03 -1.90
CA ALA A 81 2.89 -1.98 -2.69
C ALA A 81 2.34 -3.39 -3.00
N PHE A 82 3.22 -4.36 -3.24
CA PHE A 82 2.82 -5.76 -3.39
C PHE A 82 2.22 -6.33 -2.11
N VAL A 83 2.88 -6.12 -0.96
CA VAL A 83 2.38 -6.59 0.34
C VAL A 83 0.99 -6.01 0.63
N VAL A 84 0.81 -4.70 0.41
CA VAL A 84 -0.50 -4.03 0.57
C VAL A 84 -1.55 -4.65 -0.36
N PHE A 85 -1.23 -4.85 -1.64
CA PHE A 85 -2.14 -5.48 -2.58
C PHE A 85 -2.53 -6.90 -2.16
N VAL A 86 -1.57 -7.73 -1.76
CA VAL A 86 -1.82 -9.11 -1.30
C VAL A 86 -2.68 -9.11 -0.03
N MET A 87 -2.45 -8.19 0.91
CA MET A 87 -3.26 -8.06 2.11
C MET A 87 -4.71 -7.67 1.79
N LEU A 88 -4.91 -6.70 0.89
CA LEU A 88 -6.26 -6.30 0.45
C LEU A 88 -6.96 -7.43 -0.29
N LEU A 89 -6.28 -8.10 -1.21
CA LEU A 89 -6.82 -9.22 -1.96
C LEU A 89 -7.24 -10.36 -1.02
N ARG A 90 -6.37 -10.70 -0.06
CA ARG A 90 -6.66 -11.74 0.91
C ARG A 90 -7.79 -11.36 1.86
N GLY A 91 -7.74 -10.14 2.39
CA GLY A 91 -8.70 -9.69 3.38
C GLY A 91 -10.10 -9.47 2.83
N PHE A 92 -10.22 -8.93 1.62
CA PHE A 92 -11.52 -8.67 1.01
C PHE A 92 -12.09 -9.88 0.25
N PHE A 93 -11.26 -10.70 -0.41
CA PHE A 93 -11.75 -11.74 -1.33
C PHE A 93 -11.48 -13.17 -0.87
N LEU A 94 -10.40 -13.43 -0.13
CA LEU A 94 -10.04 -14.80 0.32
C LEU A 94 -10.54 -15.14 1.72
N THR A 95 -11.06 -14.16 2.45
CA THR A 95 -11.69 -14.33 3.75
C THR A 95 -13.21 -14.34 3.53
N PRO A 96 -14.02 -15.12 4.28
CA PRO A 96 -15.48 -15.08 4.21
C PRO A 96 -16.04 -13.76 4.80
N TYR A 97 -15.59 -12.64 4.26
CA TYR A 97 -16.07 -11.31 4.58
C TYR A 97 -17.38 -11.10 3.81
N SER A 98 -18.52 -11.13 4.50
CA SER A 98 -19.79 -10.79 3.86
C SER A 98 -19.83 -9.28 3.63
N PHE A 99 -19.73 -8.86 2.38
CA PHE A 99 -19.93 -7.46 2.01
C PHE A 99 -21.37 -7.08 2.31
N ASN A 100 -21.62 -6.45 3.46
CA ASN A 100 -22.91 -5.84 3.80
C ASN A 100 -23.08 -4.53 2.99
N GLY A 101 -23.21 -4.66 1.66
CA GLY A 101 -23.63 -3.60 0.74
C GLY A 101 -22.54 -2.73 0.11
N ASN A 102 -21.25 -2.88 0.45
CA ASN A 102 -20.18 -1.98 -0.05
C ASN A 102 -19.02 -2.70 -0.74
N PHE A 103 -19.34 -3.72 -1.56
CA PHE A 103 -18.38 -4.46 -2.38
C PHE A 103 -17.64 -3.55 -3.37
N ASP A 104 -18.35 -2.61 -3.98
CA ASP A 104 -17.80 -1.71 -5.00
C ASP A 104 -16.66 -0.86 -4.44
N GLY A 105 -16.80 -0.33 -3.22
CA GLY A 105 -15.75 0.46 -2.56
C GLY A 105 -14.48 -0.36 -2.34
N ALA A 106 -14.60 -1.60 -1.86
CA ALA A 106 -13.46 -2.49 -1.64
C ALA A 106 -12.80 -2.93 -2.95
N ALA A 107 -13.60 -3.18 -4.00
CA ALA A 107 -13.10 -3.51 -5.33
C ALA A 107 -12.31 -2.33 -5.94
N TRP A 108 -12.86 -1.12 -5.90
CA TRP A 108 -12.17 0.09 -6.36
C TRP A 108 -10.89 0.37 -5.57
N PHE A 109 -10.92 0.14 -4.26
CA PHE A 109 -9.75 0.32 -3.40
C PHE A 109 -8.64 -0.69 -3.74
N THR A 110 -9.00 -1.95 -3.96
CA THR A 110 -8.07 -3.01 -4.36
C THR A 110 -7.50 -2.76 -5.77
N LEU A 111 -8.33 -2.29 -6.70
CA LEU A 111 -7.89 -1.87 -8.04
C LEU A 111 -6.95 -0.66 -7.99
N GLY A 112 -7.21 0.30 -7.11
CA GLY A 112 -6.32 1.44 -6.87
C GLY A 112 -4.94 1.00 -6.35
N ALA A 113 -4.93 0.08 -5.38
CA ALA A 113 -3.70 -0.51 -4.87
C ALA A 113 -2.94 -1.30 -5.96
N PHE A 114 -3.65 -2.06 -6.79
CA PHE A 114 -3.07 -2.76 -7.93
C PHE A 114 -2.46 -1.81 -8.96
N GLY A 115 -3.17 -0.71 -9.29
CA GLY A 115 -2.67 0.34 -10.16
C GLY A 115 -1.42 1.02 -9.62
N ALA A 116 -1.38 1.27 -8.30
CA ALA A 116 -0.21 1.82 -7.61
C ALA A 116 0.98 0.84 -7.57
N PHE A 117 0.72 -0.46 -7.51
CA PHE A 117 1.76 -1.49 -7.65
C PHE A 117 2.30 -1.56 -9.08
N LEU A 118 1.43 -1.61 -10.09
CA LEU A 118 1.82 -1.64 -11.49
C LEU A 118 2.64 -0.40 -11.89
N SER A 119 2.25 0.78 -11.41
CA SER A 119 3.02 2.01 -11.66
C SER A 119 4.41 1.95 -11.04
N SER A 120 4.54 1.35 -9.85
CA SER A 120 5.83 1.13 -9.18
C SER A 120 6.76 0.21 -9.99
N LEU A 121 6.22 -0.85 -10.60
CA LEU A 121 6.98 -1.75 -11.48
C LEU A 121 7.35 -1.13 -12.82
N ALA A 122 6.43 -0.42 -13.47
CA ALA A 122 6.67 0.25 -14.75
C ALA A 122 7.81 1.29 -14.66
N VAL A 123 8.04 1.83 -13.46
CA VAL A 123 9.14 2.74 -13.12
C VAL A 123 10.49 2.02 -13.01
N ILE A 124 10.51 0.77 -12.56
CA ILE A 124 11.72 -0.04 -12.47
C ILE A 124 12.19 -0.47 -13.87
N ASP A 125 11.26 -0.97 -14.70
CA ASP A 125 11.56 -1.61 -16.00
C ASP A 125 12.15 -0.62 -17.03
N ARG A 126 11.64 0.62 -17.08
CA ARG A 126 12.11 1.62 -18.06
C ARG A 126 13.59 2.02 -17.90
N ARG A 127 14.19 1.84 -16.71
CA ARG A 127 15.60 2.19 -16.49
C ARG A 127 16.55 1.05 -16.89
N ASN A 128 16.09 -0.20 -16.89
CA ASN A 128 16.89 -1.35 -17.35
C ASN A 128 17.01 -1.37 -18.88
N ARG A 129 16.00 -0.90 -19.62
CA ARG A 129 16.10 -0.74 -21.09
C ARG A 129 17.06 0.37 -21.56
N VAL A 130 17.45 1.30 -20.67
CA VAL A 130 18.35 2.43 -21.00
C VAL A 130 19.82 2.11 -20.69
N ARG A 131 20.13 0.92 -20.19
CA ARG A 131 21.49 0.36 -20.33
C ARG A 131 21.52 -0.41 -21.66
N PRO A 132 21.93 0.20 -22.79
CA PRO A 132 22.38 -0.60 -23.92
C PRO A 132 23.51 -1.48 -23.39
N ASN A 133 23.38 -2.77 -23.65
CA ASN A 133 24.42 -3.75 -23.43
C ASN A 133 25.73 -3.21 -24.02
N LYS A 134 26.65 -2.72 -23.18
CA LYS A 134 28.01 -2.45 -23.61
C LYS A 134 28.81 -3.72 -23.33
N LYS A 135 28.99 -4.44 -24.44
CA LYS A 135 29.87 -5.59 -24.71
C LYS A 135 29.33 -6.93 -24.22
#